data_AF-A7TB97-F1
#
_entry.id   AF-A7TB97-F1
#
_cell.length_a   1.000
_cell.length_b   1.000
_cell.length_c   1.000
_cell.angle_alpha   90.00
_cell.angle_beta   90.00
_cell.angle_gamma   90.00
#
_symmetry.space_group_name_H-M   'P 1'
#
loop_
_entity.id
_entity.type
_entity.pdbx_description
1 polymer ?
#
loop_
_entity_poly.entity_id
_entity_poly.type
_entity_poly.pdbx_seq_one_letter_code
_entity_poly.pdbx_strand_id
1 'polypeptide(L)'
;MERIILDKLGWNLSAVTPLQLLQVFHALCVSKGYLDNCPVSEHLHHITLKLEELLCNHKFTFFKPSTLALSLLSCEISSLTNVWIEATIMLQDMAQVR
;
A
#
# COMPACT_ATOMS: atom_id res chain seq x y z
N MET A 1 6.31 -23.45 18.94
CA MET A 1 6.16 -23.25 17.49
C MET A 1 6.90 -22.01 17.00
N GLU A 2 6.80 -20.88 17.71
CA GLU A 2 7.49 -19.63 17.37
C GLU A 2 8.98 -19.78 17.03
N ARG A 3 9.78 -20.40 17.90
CA ARG A 3 11.21 -20.63 17.64
C ARG A 3 11.51 -21.37 16.32
N ILE A 4 10.71 -22.38 15.98
CA ILE A 4 10.86 -23.15 14.74
C ILE A 4 10.59 -22.26 13.51
N ILE A 5 9.63 -21.35 13.61
CA ILE A 5 9.31 -20.38 12.55
C ILE A 5 10.46 -19.38 12.39
N LEU A 6 10.98 -18.85 13.50
CA LEU A 6 12.13 -17.93 13.49
C LEU A 6 13.38 -18.58 12.89
N ASP A 7 13.66 -19.83 13.28
CA ASP A 7 14.78 -20.60 12.72
C ASP A 7 14.60 -20.81 11.20
N LYS A 8 13.38 -21.10 10.72
CA LYS A 8 13.09 -21.23 9.27
C LYS A 8 13.21 -19.92 8.49
N LEU A 9 12.90 -18.79 9.13
CA LEU A 9 13.07 -17.45 8.55
C LEU A 9 14.53 -16.96 8.63
N GLY A 10 15.45 -17.75 9.19
CA GLY A 10 16.83 -17.34 9.42
C GLY A 10 16.94 -16.14 10.37
N TRP A 11 15.99 -16.01 11.30
CA TRP A 11 15.83 -14.86 12.20
C TRP A 11 15.63 -13.52 11.48
N ASN A 12 15.32 -13.52 10.17
CA ASN A 12 15.01 -12.32 9.42
C ASN A 12 13.51 -12.00 9.50
N LEU A 13 13.17 -11.06 10.37
CA LEU A 13 11.81 -10.53 10.53
C LEU A 13 11.58 -9.22 9.75
N SER A 14 12.61 -8.70 9.07
CA SER A 14 12.59 -7.39 8.40
C SER A 14 12.01 -7.40 6.99
N ALA A 15 11.04 -8.29 6.74
CA ALA A 15 10.38 -8.36 5.44
C ALA A 15 9.54 -7.10 5.20
N VAL A 16 9.71 -6.47 4.04
CA VAL A 16 8.88 -5.32 3.63
C VAL A 16 7.45 -5.80 3.41
N THR A 17 6.51 -5.22 4.14
CA THR A 17 5.09 -5.57 4.03
C THR A 17 4.35 -4.64 3.07
N PRO A 18 3.25 -5.11 2.44
CA PRO A 18 2.39 -4.24 1.64
C PRO A 18 1.85 -3.06 2.44
N LEU A 19 1.63 -3.23 3.76
CA LEU A 19 1.16 -2.19 4.66
C LEU A 19 2.17 -1.05 4.80
N GLN A 20 3.45 -1.37 4.99
CA GLN A 20 4.51 -0.36 5.08
C GLN A 20 4.59 0.47 3.80
N LEU A 21 4.50 -0.18 2.63
CA LEU A 21 4.51 0.50 1.34
C LEU A 21 3.26 1.37 1.14
N LEU A 22 2.09 0.88 1.56
CA LEU A 22 0.83 1.63 1.51
C LEU A 22 0.91 2.93 2.32
N GLN A 23 1.46 2.85 3.54
CA GLN A 23 1.65 4.03 4.41
C GLN A 23 2.61 5.05 3.79
N VAL A 24 3.72 4.59 3.18
CA VAL A 24 4.67 5.46 2.49
C VAL A 24 4.04 6.14 1.29
N PHE A 25 3.32 5.38 0.44
CA PHE A 25 2.64 5.94 -0.73
C PHE A 25 1.54 6.92 -0.34
N HIS A 26 0.77 6.60 0.70
CA HIS A 26 -0.27 7.50 1.23
C HIS A 26 0.33 8.80 1.75
N ALA A 27 1.41 8.74 2.55
CA ALA A 27 2.12 9.92 3.02
C ALA A 27 2.67 10.78 1.88
N LEU A 28 3.17 10.16 0.79
CA LEU A 28 3.58 10.88 -0.41
C LEU A 28 2.41 11.61 -1.07
N CYS A 29 1.25 10.94 -1.20
CA CYS A 29 0.05 11.57 -1.77
C CYS A 29 -0.45 12.75 -0.94
N VAL A 30 -0.41 12.64 0.39
CA VAL A 30 -0.72 13.74 1.31
C VAL A 30 0.26 14.89 1.13
N SER A 31 1.57 14.61 1.08
CA SER A 31 2.60 15.66 0.92
C SER A 31 2.49 16.45 -0.39
N LYS A 32 1.87 15.85 -1.41
CA LYS A 32 1.67 16.45 -2.74
C LYS A 32 0.29 17.10 -2.91
N GLY A 33 -0.58 17.02 -1.89
CA GLY A 33 -1.92 17.62 -1.92
C GLY A 33 -2.96 16.81 -2.70
N TYR A 34 -2.68 15.55 -3.06
CA TYR A 34 -3.66 14.71 -3.78
C TYR A 34 -4.84 14.28 -2.89
N LEU A 35 -4.70 14.39 -1.57
CA LEU A 35 -5.68 13.93 -0.57
C LEU A 35 -6.23 15.08 0.31
N ASP A 36 -6.06 16.34 -0.09
CA ASP A 36 -6.45 17.52 0.72
C ASP A 36 -7.95 17.60 1.02
N ASN A 37 -8.78 16.97 0.19
CA ASN A 37 -10.24 16.96 0.34
C ASN A 37 -10.77 15.85 1.28
N CYS A 38 -9.89 15.10 1.95
CA CYS A 38 -10.29 13.96 2.78
C CYS A 38 -9.60 13.96 4.15
N PRO A 39 -10.28 13.46 5.20
CA PRO A 39 -9.65 13.24 6.50
C PRO A 39 -8.56 12.17 6.39
N VAL A 40 -7.30 12.61 6.29
CA VAL A 40 -6.12 11.79 6.01
C VAL A 40 -6.00 10.55 6.90
N SER A 41 -6.24 10.70 8.21
CA SER A 41 -6.13 9.60 9.17
C SER A 41 -7.22 8.55 9.01
N GLU A 42 -8.45 8.97 8.73
CA GLU A 42 -9.59 8.07 8.53
C GLU A 42 -9.46 7.33 7.20
N HIS A 43 -9.03 8.05 6.15
CA HIS A 43 -8.72 7.45 4.87
C HIS A 43 -7.62 6.38 5.02
N LEU A 44 -6.52 6.68 5.73
CA LEU A 44 -5.45 5.70 5.96
C LEU A 44 -5.96 4.44 6.69
N HIS A 45 -6.82 4.62 7.70
CA HIS A 45 -7.41 3.51 8.43
C HIS A 45 -8.28 2.64 7.51
N HIS A 46 -9.15 3.27 6.71
CA HIS A 46 -10.02 2.58 5.76
C HIS A 46 -9.25 1.75 4.72
N ILE A 47 -8.22 2.34 4.11
CA ILE A 47 -7.40 1.61 3.12
C ILE A 47 -6.57 0.50 3.76
N THR A 48 -6.19 0.65 5.04
CA THR A 48 -5.48 -0.40 5.79
C THR A 48 -6.39 -1.61 6.01
N LEU A 49 -7.64 -1.39 6.42
CA LEU A 49 -8.61 -2.48 6.57
C LEU A 49 -8.86 -3.21 5.25
N LYS A 50 -9.06 -2.46 4.14
CA LYS A 50 -9.20 -3.06 2.81
C LYS A 50 -7.98 -3.90 2.42
N LEU A 51 -6.77 -3.43 2.73
CA LEU A 51 -5.56 -4.20 2.47
C LEU A 51 -5.55 -5.51 3.25
N GLU A 52 -5.91 -5.48 4.54
CA GLU A 52 -5.98 -6.68 5.38
C GLU A 52 -7.01 -7.69 4.85
N GLU A 53 -8.18 -7.22 4.41
CA GLU A 53 -9.18 -8.05 3.74
C GLU A 53 -8.65 -8.67 2.43
N LEU A 54 -7.90 -7.91 1.62
CA LEU A 54 -7.27 -8.42 0.41
C LEU A 54 -6.22 -9.49 0.71
N LEU A 55 -5.44 -9.32 1.78
CA LEU A 55 -4.42 -10.29 2.20
C LEU A 55 -5.01 -11.58 2.75
N CYS A 56 -6.28 -11.59 3.16
CA CYS A 56 -7.00 -12.81 3.50
C CYS A 56 -7.31 -13.67 2.27
N ASN A 57 -7.22 -13.10 1.06
CA ASN A 57 -7.44 -13.81 -0.19
C ASN A 57 -6.10 -14.15 -0.87
N HIS A 58 -5.81 -15.45 -0.96
CA HIS A 58 -4.59 -16.00 -1.54
C HIS A 58 -4.28 -15.55 -2.98
N LYS A 59 -5.27 -15.09 -3.75
CA LYS A 59 -5.01 -14.53 -5.08
C LYS A 59 -4.12 -13.29 -5.01
N PHE A 60 -4.24 -12.49 -3.95
CA PHE A 60 -3.49 -11.24 -3.81
C PHE A 60 -2.11 -11.42 -3.18
N THR A 61 -1.84 -12.56 -2.56
CA THR A 61 -0.53 -12.84 -1.94
C THR A 61 0.57 -13.19 -2.94
N PHE A 62 0.23 -13.47 -4.21
CA PHE A 62 1.21 -13.71 -5.27
C PHE A 62 1.81 -12.44 -5.87
N PHE A 63 1.18 -11.28 -5.67
CA PHE A 63 1.68 -10.03 -6.22
C PHE A 63 2.82 -9.47 -5.37
N LYS A 64 3.66 -8.65 -6.01
CA LYS A 64 4.65 -7.86 -5.27
C LYS A 64 3.92 -6.94 -4.27
N PRO A 65 4.42 -6.80 -3.03
CA PRO A 65 3.84 -5.90 -2.03
C PRO A 65 3.63 -4.47 -2.54
N SER A 66 4.56 -3.96 -3.35
CA SER A 66 4.48 -2.63 -3.96
C SER A 66 3.31 -2.52 -4.95
N THR A 67 3.13 -3.51 -5.82
CA THR A 67 2.04 -3.54 -6.80
C THR A 67 0.67 -3.61 -6.11
N LEU A 68 0.54 -4.40 -5.05
CA LEU A 68 -0.72 -4.49 -4.30
C LEU A 68 -1.04 -3.16 -3.60
N ALA A 69 -0.09 -2.59 -2.87
CA ALA A 69 -0.27 -1.31 -2.18
C ALA A 69 -0.57 -0.17 -3.16
N LEU A 70 0.16 -0.10 -4.27
CA LEU A 70 0.00 0.90 -5.31
C LEU A 70 -1.37 0.79 -6.00
N SER A 71 -1.78 -0.42 -6.39
CA SER A 71 -3.06 -0.62 -7.08
C SER A 71 -4.25 -0.31 -6.18
N LEU A 72 -4.19 -0.69 -4.91
CA LEU A 72 -5.20 -0.31 -3.91
C LEU A 72 -5.30 1.21 -3.77
N LEU A 73 -4.17 1.89 -3.52
CA LEU A 73 -4.17 3.34 -3.33
C LEU A 73 -4.62 4.08 -4.59
N SER A 74 -4.18 3.63 -5.77
CA SER A 74 -4.58 4.22 -7.06
C SER A 74 -6.09 4.08 -7.29
N CYS A 75 -6.67 2.94 -6.91
CA CYS A 75 -8.11 2.72 -6.98
C CYS A 75 -8.88 3.71 -6.09
N GLU A 76 -8.44 3.91 -4.84
CA GLU A 76 -9.09 4.85 -3.92
C GLU A 76 -8.95 6.29 -4.42
N ILE A 77 -7.75 6.72 -4.85
CA ILE A 77 -7.53 8.08 -5.36
C ILE A 77 -8.37 8.36 -6.62
N SER A 78 -8.56 7.36 -7.48
CA SER A 78 -9.41 7.48 -8.68
C SER A 78 -10.87 7.79 -8.36
N SER A 79 -11.35 7.36 -7.19
CA SER A 79 -12.70 7.67 -6.72
C SER A 79 -12.83 9.06 -6.07
N LEU A 80 -11.72 9.62 -5.58
CA LEU A 80 -11.70 10.86 -4.79
C LEU A 80 -11.33 12.11 -5.61
N THR A 81 -10.56 11.96 -6.68
CA THR A 81 -9.90 13.10 -7.34
C THR A 81 -9.85 12.92 -8.86
N ASN A 82 -10.11 14.00 -9.61
CA ASN A 82 -9.95 13.99 -11.07
C ASN A 82 -8.47 13.97 -11.53
N VAL A 83 -7.52 14.23 -10.63
CA VAL A 83 -6.07 14.26 -10.91
C VAL A 83 -5.39 12.91 -10.57
N TRP A 84 -6.18 11.84 -10.45
CA TRP A 84 -5.71 10.52 -10.01
C TRP A 84 -4.64 9.91 -10.93
N ILE A 85 -4.67 10.24 -12.21
CA ILE A 85 -3.70 9.74 -13.21
C ILE A 85 -2.30 10.25 -12.88
N GLU A 86 -2.15 11.54 -12.57
CA GLU A 86 -0.85 12.13 -12.23
C GLU A 86 -0.31 11.55 -10.92
N ALA A 87 -1.17 11.37 -9.93
CA ALA A 87 -0.81 10.72 -8.67
C ALA A 87 -0.33 9.28 -8.90
N THR A 88 -1.02 8.53 -9.76
CA THR A 88 -0.68 7.14 -10.08
C THR A 88 0.65 7.05 -10.83
N ILE A 89 0.89 7.92 -11.82
CA ILE A 89 2.15 7.97 -12.56
C ILE A 89 3.32 8.30 -11.63
N MET A 90 3.15 9.31 -10.76
CA MET A 90 4.16 9.69 -9.78
C MET A 90 4.53 8.52 -8.86
N LEU A 91 3.52 7.80 -8.36
CA LEU A 91 3.74 6.64 -7.50
C LEU A 91 4.37 5.46 -8.26
N GLN A 92 3.99 5.23 -9.52
CA GLN A 92 4.60 4.20 -10.39
C GLN A 92 6.09 4.46 -10.63
N ASP A 93 6.44 5.71 -10.95
CA ASP A 93 7.83 6.13 -11.15
C ASP A 93 8.65 5.96 -9.86
N MET A 94 8.08 6.34 -8.71
CA MET A 94 8.73 6.17 -7.40
C MET A 94 8.89 4.71 -6.99
N ALA A 95 7.93 3.85 -7.33
CA ALA A 95 7.95 2.44 -7.01
C ALA A 95 8.75 1.59 -8.02
N GLN A 96 9.24 2.19 -9.11
CA GLN A 96 9.90 1.51 -10.24
C GLN A 96 9.06 0.36 -10.83
N VAL A 97 7.73 0.50 -10.85
CA VAL A 97 6.78 -0.54 -11.33
C VAL A 97 6.36 -0.28 -12.78
N ARG A 98 7.30 0.19 -13.61
CA ARG A 98 7.02 0.49 -15.02
C ARG A 98 7.14 -0.74 -15.91
#